data_AF-A0A1B1LS15-F1
#
_entry.id   AF-A0A1B1LS15-F1
#
_cell.length_a   1.000
_cell.length_b   1.000
_cell.length_c   1.000
_cell.angle_alpha   90.00
_cell.angle_beta   90.00
_cell.angle_gamma   90.00
#
_symmetry.space_group_name_H-M   'P 1'
#
loop_
_entity.id
_entity.type
_entity.pdbx_description
1 polymer ?
#
loop_
_entity_poly.entity_id
_entity_poly.type
_entity_poly.pdbx_seq_one_letter_code
_entity_poly.pdbx_strand_id
1 'polypeptide(L)'
;MFKNTVNTHQMYDTNYHEHLDSMVMWATGIYPDSGLMVIGTADKRWFVEVDFGTDFDYCNGISRPHIAPYQEPLFFKSEGEARDFAISQIRAIDNTFEVLDLHGYFEQNGEDE
;
A
#
# COMPACT_ATOMS: atom_id res chain seq x y z
N MET A 1 1.44 27.35 1.10
CA MET A 1 0.74 26.82 2.31
C MET A 1 1.36 25.47 2.57
N PHE A 2 2.10 25.29 3.66
CA PHE A 2 2.64 23.97 3.99
C PHE A 2 1.44 23.08 4.30
N LYS A 3 1.14 22.12 3.43
CA LYS A 3 0.23 21.01 3.78
C LYS A 3 0.89 20.37 5.01
N ASN A 4 0.21 20.42 6.15
CA ASN A 4 0.62 19.66 7.33
C ASN A 4 0.39 18.18 7.01
N THR A 5 1.31 17.58 6.26
CA THR A 5 1.34 16.15 6.03
C THR A 5 1.58 15.48 7.38
N VAL A 6 0.74 14.51 7.74
CA VAL A 6 0.95 13.73 8.97
C VAL A 6 2.15 12.82 8.76
N ASN A 7 3.08 12.83 9.72
CA ASN A 7 4.19 11.88 9.73
C ASN A 7 3.73 10.58 10.42
N THR A 8 3.14 9.69 9.62
CA THR A 8 2.60 8.40 10.07
C THR A 8 3.70 7.45 10.56
N HIS A 9 4.89 7.52 9.98
CA HIS A 9 6.07 6.79 10.44
C HIS A 9 6.42 7.10 11.90
N GLN A 10 6.42 8.38 12.27
CA GLN A 10 6.66 8.80 13.66
C GLN A 10 5.45 8.51 14.55
N MET A 11 4.23 8.68 14.04
CA MET A 11 2.99 8.48 14.81
C MET A 11 2.81 7.01 15.24
N TYR A 12 3.17 6.07 14.38
CA TYR A 12 2.93 4.64 14.58
C TYR A 12 4.20 3.80 14.78
N ASP A 13 5.37 4.44 14.90
CA ASP A 13 6.67 3.78 15.11
C ASP A 13 6.91 2.67 14.07
N THR A 14 6.91 3.05 12.79
CA THR A 14 7.01 2.10 11.67
C THR A 14 8.43 1.57 11.49
N ASN A 15 8.58 0.28 11.21
CA ASN A 15 9.87 -0.38 11.06
C ASN A 15 9.99 -1.30 9.82
N TYR A 16 8.97 -1.33 8.97
CA TYR A 16 8.96 -2.10 7.72
C TYR A 16 8.12 -1.38 6.67
N HIS A 17 8.61 -1.35 5.42
CA HIS A 17 7.92 -0.78 4.26
C HIS A 17 8.11 -1.68 3.04
N GLU A 18 7.01 -2.04 2.38
CA GLU A 18 7.01 -2.73 1.09
C GLU A 18 6.30 -1.83 0.07
N HIS A 19 7.00 -1.48 -1.01
CA HIS A 19 6.49 -0.63 -2.08
C HIS A 19 5.90 -1.51 -3.20
N LEU A 20 4.62 -1.28 -3.56
CA LEU A 20 3.90 -2.15 -4.50
C LEU A 20 3.95 -1.67 -5.96
N ASP A 21 4.53 -0.50 -6.25
CA ASP A 21 4.68 0.03 -7.61
C ASP A 21 5.58 -0.86 -8.48
N SER A 22 6.60 -1.49 -7.90
CA SER A 22 7.45 -2.45 -8.60
C SER A 22 6.69 -3.72 -8.99
N MET A 23 5.80 -4.21 -8.12
CA MET A 23 4.88 -5.31 -8.42
C MET A 23 3.94 -4.91 -9.57
N VAL A 24 3.38 -3.69 -9.53
CA VAL A 24 2.50 -3.20 -10.59
C VAL A 24 3.24 -3.09 -11.93
N MET A 25 4.45 -2.53 -11.93
CA MET A 25 5.29 -2.46 -13.12
C MET A 25 5.68 -3.84 -13.65
N TRP A 26 6.00 -4.79 -12.77
CA TRP A 26 6.32 -6.16 -13.17
C TRP A 26 5.14 -6.83 -13.87
N ALA A 27 3.94 -6.67 -13.32
CA ALA A 27 2.75 -7.36 -13.82
C ALA A 27 2.21 -6.72 -15.11
N THR A 28 2.24 -5.39 -15.23
CA THR A 28 1.64 -4.65 -16.35
C THR A 28 2.65 -4.21 -17.41
N GLY A 29 3.93 -4.17 -17.07
CA GLY A 29 4.99 -3.55 -17.88
C GLY A 29 5.00 -2.02 -17.83
N ILE A 30 4.14 -1.39 -17.03
CA ILE A 30 3.95 0.06 -16.94
C ILE A 30 4.06 0.49 -15.47
N TYR A 31 4.85 1.54 -15.21
CA TYR A 31 4.91 2.13 -13.88
C TYR A 31 3.59 2.87 -13.58
N PRO A 32 2.95 2.65 -12.42
CA PRO A 32 1.65 3.25 -12.14
C PRO A 32 1.75 4.75 -11.85
N ASP A 33 0.66 5.49 -12.07
CA ASP A 33 0.55 6.92 -11.73
C ASP A 33 0.31 7.17 -10.23
N SER A 34 -0.18 6.16 -9.50
CA SER A 34 -0.36 6.16 -8.04
C SER A 34 0.15 4.86 -7.43
N GLY A 35 0.75 4.93 -6.24
CA GLY A 35 1.37 3.80 -5.56
C GLY A 35 0.81 3.57 -4.15
N LEU A 36 0.76 2.31 -3.75
CA LEU A 36 0.48 1.89 -2.38
C LEU A 36 1.72 1.25 -1.76
N MET A 37 1.83 1.37 -0.45
CA MET A 37 2.84 0.69 0.36
C MET A 37 2.17 -0.09 1.51
N VAL A 38 2.75 -1.26 1.85
CA VAL A 38 2.41 -2.00 3.06
C VAL A 38 3.40 -1.60 4.16
N ILE A 39 2.87 -1.24 5.32
CA ILE A 39 3.63 -0.66 6.43
C ILE A 39 3.49 -1.51 7.68
N GLY A 40 4.62 -1.94 8.22
CA GLY A 40 4.72 -2.63 9.50
C GLY A 40 5.14 -1.67 10.61
N THR A 41 4.57 -1.88 11.79
CA THR A 41 4.84 -1.11 13.02
C THR A 41 5.62 -1.93 14.04
N ALA A 42 6.32 -1.25 14.95
CA ALA A 42 7.04 -1.89 16.05
C ALA A 42 6.13 -2.75 16.94
N ASP A 43 4.85 -2.38 17.07
CA ASP A 43 3.84 -3.11 17.85
C ASP A 43 3.15 -4.26 17.10
N LYS A 44 3.69 -4.64 15.93
CA LYS A 44 3.24 -5.77 15.10
C LYS A 44 1.87 -5.58 14.43
N ARG A 45 1.37 -4.35 14.34
CA ARG A 45 0.25 -4.01 13.45
C ARG A 45 0.75 -3.62 12.06
N TRP A 46 -0.11 -3.82 11.08
CA TRP A 46 0.16 -3.52 9.67
C TRP A 46 -0.90 -2.60 9.10
N PHE A 47 -0.55 -1.72 8.17
CA PHE A 47 -1.53 -0.89 7.46
C PHE A 47 -1.05 -0.59 6.04
N VAL A 48 -1.96 -0.07 5.21
CA VAL A 48 -1.67 0.33 3.83
C VAL A 48 -1.69 1.85 3.75
N GLU A 49 -0.71 2.42 3.06
CA GLU A 49 -0.56 3.87 2.89
C GLU A 49 -0.39 4.24 1.41
N VAL A 50 -0.89 5.41 1.03
CA VAL A 50 -0.59 6.01 -0.28
C VAL A 50 0.85 6.49 -0.29
N ASP A 51 1.66 5.93 -1.18
CA ASP A 51 3.05 6.32 -1.38
C ASP A 51 3.16 7.56 -2.26
N PHE A 52 2.47 7.54 -3.40
CA PHE A 52 2.39 8.67 -4.33
C PHE A 52 1.10 8.62 -5.15
N GLY A 53 0.84 9.71 -5.88
CA GLY A 53 -0.37 9.86 -6.68
C GLY A 53 -1.62 10.13 -5.83
N THR A 54 -2.79 10.00 -6.45
CA THR A 54 -4.08 10.36 -5.83
C THR A 54 -5.22 9.38 -6.12
N ASP A 55 -4.99 8.31 -6.88
CA ASP A 55 -6.08 7.41 -7.30
C ASP A 55 -6.72 6.67 -6.11
N PHE A 56 -5.94 6.46 -5.06
CA PHE A 56 -6.37 5.82 -3.82
C PHE A 56 -6.95 6.80 -2.79
N ASP A 57 -7.06 8.09 -3.11
CA ASP A 57 -7.54 9.12 -2.17
C ASP A 57 -9.00 8.91 -1.74
N TYR A 58 -9.75 8.07 -2.45
CA TYR A 58 -11.15 7.74 -2.14
C TYR A 58 -11.30 6.37 -1.45
N CYS A 59 -10.24 5.58 -1.33
CA CYS A 59 -10.26 4.26 -0.72
C CYS A 59 -10.35 4.36 0.81
N ASN A 60 -11.38 3.73 1.39
CA ASN A 60 -11.53 3.65 2.83
C ASN A 60 -10.52 2.69 3.43
N GLY A 61 -9.96 3.03 4.60
CA GLY A 61 -9.01 2.18 5.32
C GLY A 61 -7.55 2.32 4.87
N ILE A 62 -7.26 3.11 3.84
CA ILE A 62 -5.88 3.46 3.44
C ILE A 62 -5.44 4.74 4.15
N SER A 63 -4.22 4.72 4.71
CA SER A 63 -3.57 5.90 5.29
C SER A 63 -3.27 6.90 4.18
N ARG A 64 -3.72 8.14 4.36
CA ARG A 64 -3.57 9.23 3.38
C ARG A 64 -2.95 10.44 4.10
N PRO A 65 -1.64 10.39 4.42
CA PRO A 65 -1.00 11.41 5.24
C PRO A 65 -1.04 12.81 4.63
N HIS A 66 -1.26 12.92 3.30
CA HIS A 66 -1.37 14.17 2.54
C HIS A 66 -2.78 14.80 2.54
N ILE A 67 -3.79 14.15 3.14
CA ILE A 67 -5.18 14.62 3.23
C ILE A 67 -5.47 15.06 4.67
N ALA A 68 -6.12 16.23 4.80
CA ALA A 68 -6.55 16.78 6.09
C ALA A 68 -8.09 16.91 6.16
N PRO A 69 -8.73 16.61 7.32
CA PRO A 69 -8.12 16.06 8.52
C PRO A 69 -7.63 14.62 8.28
N TYR A 70 -6.54 14.25 8.95
CA TYR A 70 -6.01 12.89 8.85
C TYR A 70 -7.01 11.89 9.44
N GLN A 71 -7.16 10.77 8.76
CA GLN A 71 -7.99 9.65 9.18
C GLN A 71 -7.09 8.43 9.38
N GLU A 72 -7.25 7.75 10.51
CA GLU A 72 -6.49 6.53 10.79
C GLU A 72 -6.84 5.43 9.76
N PRO A 73 -5.84 4.63 9.36
CA PRO A 73 -6.06 3.50 8.46
C PRO A 73 -6.71 2.32 9.17
N LEU A 74 -7.11 1.33 8.39
CA LEU A 74 -7.40 0.01 8.91
C LEU A 74 -6.07 -0.66 9.30
N PHE A 75 -6.01 -1.21 10.51
CA PHE A 75 -4.88 -2.02 10.96
C PHE A 75 -5.18 -3.51 10.79
N PHE A 76 -4.21 -4.23 10.25
CA PHE A 76 -4.20 -5.67 10.02
C PHE A 76 -3.26 -6.38 10.99
N LYS A 77 -3.46 -7.68 11.19
CA LYS A 77 -2.68 -8.49 12.15
C LYS A 77 -1.42 -9.09 11.53
N SER A 78 -1.34 -9.12 10.21
CA SER A 78 -0.19 -9.65 9.47
C SER A 78 0.10 -8.83 8.23
N GLU A 79 1.33 -8.97 7.73
CA GLU A 79 1.78 -8.44 6.45
C GLU A 79 0.89 -8.93 5.31
N GLY A 80 0.64 -10.25 5.25
CA GLY A 80 -0.19 -10.86 4.22
C GLY A 80 -1.61 -10.29 4.16
N GLU A 81 -2.27 -10.08 5.30
CA GLU A 81 -3.61 -9.45 5.32
C GLU A 81 -3.59 -8.03 4.77
N ALA A 82 -2.56 -7.25 5.09
CA ALA A 82 -2.39 -5.89 4.57
C ALA A 82 -2.06 -5.89 3.08
N ARG A 83 -1.21 -6.82 2.62
CA ARG A 83 -0.86 -6.99 1.21
C ARG A 83 -2.06 -7.41 0.38
N ASP A 84 -2.83 -8.40 0.83
CA ASP A 84 -4.08 -8.84 0.18
C ASP A 84 -5.06 -7.68 0.05
N PHE A 85 -5.21 -6.87 1.11
CA PHE A 85 -6.01 -5.67 1.07
C PHE A 85 -5.46 -4.68 0.02
N ALA A 86 -4.18 -4.36 0.03
CA ALA A 86 -3.57 -3.43 -0.93
C ALA A 86 -3.77 -3.89 -2.39
N ILE A 87 -3.51 -5.17 -2.69
CA ILE A 87 -3.74 -5.77 -4.01
C ILE A 87 -5.21 -5.65 -4.43
N SER A 88 -6.15 -5.86 -3.49
CA SER A 88 -7.58 -5.68 -3.79
C SER A 88 -7.92 -4.24 -4.19
N GLN A 89 -7.27 -3.25 -3.59
CA GLN A 89 -7.49 -1.83 -3.92
C GLN A 89 -6.87 -1.48 -5.28
N ILE A 90 -5.68 -2.01 -5.58
CA ILE A 90 -5.04 -1.86 -6.90
C ILE A 90 -5.94 -2.45 -7.99
N ARG A 91 -6.44 -3.67 -7.81
CA ARG A 91 -7.38 -4.33 -8.74
C ARG A 91 -8.67 -3.54 -8.95
N ALA A 92 -9.18 -2.87 -7.92
CA ALA A 92 -10.42 -2.10 -8.00
C ALA A 92 -10.27 -0.81 -8.84
N ILE A 93 -9.05 -0.29 -8.99
CA ILE A 93 -8.77 0.94 -9.74
C ILE A 93 -8.24 0.62 -11.14
N ASP A 94 -7.44 -0.43 -11.29
CA ASP A 94 -6.88 -0.86 -12.56
C ASP A 94 -7.43 -2.23 -12.99
N ASN A 95 -8.42 -2.19 -13.90
CA ASN A 95 -9.04 -3.40 -14.46
C ASN A 95 -8.07 -4.25 -15.31
N THR A 96 -6.91 -3.72 -15.71
CA THR A 96 -5.87 -4.52 -16.38
C THR A 96 -5.14 -5.43 -15.40
N PHE A 97 -5.19 -5.10 -14.11
CA PHE A 97 -4.57 -5.86 -13.02
C PHE A 97 -5.41 -7.06 -12.56
N GLU A 98 -6.72 -7.06 -12.84
CA GLU A 98 -7.67 -8.07 -12.37
C GLU A 98 -7.38 -9.48 -12.89
N VAL A 99 -6.69 -9.59 -14.04
CA VAL A 99 -6.38 -10.85 -14.71
C VAL A 99 -4.96 -11.38 -14.46
N LEU A 100 -4.18 -10.71 -13.61
CA LEU A 100 -2.76 -11.01 -13.43
C LEU A 100 -2.52 -11.97 -12.25
N ASP A 101 -1.83 -13.07 -12.55
CA ASP A 101 -1.26 -14.00 -11.58
C ASP A 101 0.06 -13.44 -11.05
N LEU A 102 0.12 -13.20 -9.74
CA LEU A 102 1.27 -12.59 -9.06
C LEU A 102 2.21 -13.62 -8.43
N HIS A 103 1.91 -14.92 -8.53
CA HIS A 103 2.75 -15.97 -7.95
C HIS A 103 4.21 -15.84 -8.39
N GLY A 104 4.44 -15.61 -9.68
CA GLY A 104 5.80 -15.44 -10.22
C GLY A 104 6.54 -14.20 -9.68
N TYR A 105 5.85 -13.18 -9.18
CA TYR A 105 6.46 -12.03 -8.53
C TYR A 105 6.91 -12.38 -7.10
N PHE A 106 6.04 -13.02 -6.31
CA PHE A 106 6.35 -13.36 -4.93
C PHE A 106 7.39 -14.49 -4.81
N GLU A 107 7.38 -15.47 -5.72
CA GLU A 107 8.43 -16.50 -5.80
C GLU A 107 9.83 -15.89 -6.05
N GLN A 108 9.91 -14.89 -6.93
CA GLN A 108 11.19 -14.23 -7.26
C GLN A 108 11.75 -13.43 -6.10
N ASN A 109 10.89 -12.93 -5.21
CA ASN A 109 11.27 -12.08 -4.09
C ASN A 109 11.32 -12.83 -2.75
N GLY A 110 11.01 -14.14 -2.73
CA GLY A 110 11.07 -14.97 -1.53
C GLY A 110 9.97 -14.67 -0.52
N GLU A 111 8.80 -14.24 -1.00
CA GLU A 111 7.67 -13.81 -0.17
C GLU A 111 6.55 -14.87 -0.05
N ASP A 112 6.74 -16.05 -0.64
CA ASP A 112 5.88 -17.24 -0.50
C ASP A 112 6.36 -18.12 0.66
N GLU A 113 6.18 -17.69 1.91
CA GLU A 113 6.29 -18.59 3.10
C GLU A 113 5.11 -18.41 4.09
#